data_AF-A0A2I0JRL8-F1
#
_entry.id   AF-A0A2I0JRL8-F1
#
_cell.length_a   1.000
_cell.length_b   1.000
_cell.length_c   1.000
_cell.angle_alpha   90.00
_cell.angle_beta   90.00
_cell.angle_gamma   90.00
#
_symmetry.space_group_name_H-M   'P 1'
#
loop_
_entity.id
_entity.type
_entity.pdbx_description
1 polymer ?
#
loop_
_entity_poly.entity_id
_entity_poly.type
_entity_poly.pdbx_seq_one_letter_code
_entity_poly.pdbx_strand_id
1 'polypeptide(L)'
;MRIHSHHLGATLSALLLGYQAQGKVLKDHPPLKFFVSISGSKFRDPSICDVAYKDPIKLKSVHFVGAKDWLKLRSEELASAFHNPLIIRHPQGHVVPRLDEEATRQLSDWTKGIIVEHGNGPVTSKAAET
;
A
#
# COMPACT_ATOMS: atom_id res chain seq x y z
N MET A 1 -22.55 17.58 -6.37
CA MET A 1 -21.10 17.31 -6.27
C MET A 1 -20.90 16.33 -5.11
N ARG A 2 -20.71 15.02 -5.37
CA ARG A 2 -20.49 14.01 -4.33
C ARG A 2 -18.99 13.76 -4.21
N ILE A 3 -18.39 14.22 -3.12
CA ILE A 3 -17.04 13.80 -2.72
C ILE A 3 -17.21 12.46 -1.99
N HIS A 4 -16.65 11.39 -2.55
CA HIS A 4 -16.58 10.08 -1.88
C HIS A 4 -15.16 9.91 -1.34
N SER A 5 -15.03 10.09 -0.03
CA SER A 5 -13.80 10.32 0.73
C SER A 5 -13.08 9.04 1.22
N HIS A 6 -13.28 7.88 0.60
CA HIS A 6 -12.61 6.64 1.03
C HIS A 6 -11.25 6.38 0.33
N HIS A 7 -11.05 6.83 -0.91
CA HIS A 7 -9.80 6.62 -1.67
C HIS A 7 -8.62 7.52 -1.26
N LEU A 8 -8.92 8.67 -0.65
CA LEU A 8 -7.92 9.68 -0.34
C LEU A 8 -6.87 9.18 0.66
N GLY A 9 -7.27 8.29 1.58
CA GLY A 9 -6.35 7.66 2.53
C GLY A 9 -5.28 6.84 1.81
N ALA A 10 -5.68 5.95 0.90
CA ALA A 10 -4.74 5.14 0.13
C ALA A 10 -3.82 6.00 -0.74
N THR A 11 -4.36 7.04 -1.39
CA THR A 11 -3.58 8.00 -2.19
C THR A 11 -2.56 8.77 -1.34
N LEU A 12 -2.95 9.27 -0.17
CA LEU A 12 -2.06 10.00 0.74
C LEU A 12 -0.98 9.10 1.34
N SER A 13 -1.34 7.88 1.75
CA SER A 13 -0.38 6.91 2.26
C SER A 13 0.64 6.50 1.19
N ALA A 14 0.22 6.33 -0.06
CA ALA A 14 1.14 6.07 -1.16
C ALA A 14 2.11 7.23 -1.41
N LEU A 15 1.63 8.47 -1.32
CA LEU A 15 2.49 9.66 -1.38
C LEU A 15 3.53 9.66 -0.26
N LEU A 16 3.07 9.43 0.98
CA LEU A 16 3.94 9.39 2.16
C LEU A 16 5.04 8.34 1.99
N LEU A 17 4.68 7.15 1.50
CA LEU A 17 5.60 6.07 1.20
C LEU A 17 6.61 6.45 0.11
N GLY A 18 6.15 7.03 -1.00
CA GLY A 18 7.02 7.49 -2.06
C GLY A 18 8.00 8.56 -1.58
N TYR A 19 7.53 9.54 -0.81
CA TYR A 19 8.40 10.59 -0.26
C TYR A 19 9.36 10.06 0.82
N GLN A 20 8.94 9.08 1.63
CA GLN A 20 9.83 8.43 2.59
C GLN A 20 10.91 7.61 1.88
N ALA A 21 10.54 6.89 0.81
CA ALA A 21 11.49 6.13 -0.03
C ALA A 21 12.54 7.03 -0.69
N GLN A 22 12.18 8.29 -0.99
CA GLN A 22 13.08 9.31 -1.53
C GLN A 22 13.79 10.15 -0.43
N GLY A 23 13.63 9.79 0.85
CA GLY A 23 14.26 10.48 1.98
C GLY A 23 13.77 11.90 2.21
N LYS A 24 12.58 12.27 1.73
CA LYS A 24 12.03 13.64 1.83
C LYS A 24 11.26 13.88 3.14
N VAL A 25 10.61 12.84 3.66
CA VAL A 25 9.77 12.89 4.88
C VAL A 25 10.07 11.71 5.79
N LEU A 26 9.65 11.78 7.06
CA LEU A 26 9.81 10.70 8.04
C LEU A 26 11.25 10.18 8.19
N LYS A 27 12.23 11.09 8.15
CA LYS A 27 13.67 10.75 8.20
C LYS A 27 14.07 10.06 9.50
N ASP A 28 13.43 10.43 10.61
CA ASP A 28 13.71 9.89 11.95
C ASP A 28 12.78 8.72 12.32
N HIS A 29 11.95 8.26 11.39
CA HIS A 29 11.04 7.14 11.59
C HIS A 29 11.56 5.91 10.84
N PRO A 30 11.50 4.69 11.43
CA PRO A 30 11.85 3.48 10.71
C PRO A 30 11.01 3.34 9.43
N PRO A 31 11.53 2.71 8.37
CA PRO A 31 10.76 2.47 7.15
C PRO A 31 9.45 1.75 7.47
N LEU A 32 8.36 2.20 6.82
CA LEU A 32 7.10 1.46 6.86
C LEU A 32 7.31 0.03 6.33
N LYS A 33 6.56 -0.94 6.85
CA LYS A 33 6.78 -2.37 6.58
C LYS A 33 5.95 -2.95 5.44
N PHE A 34 4.72 -2.46 5.29
CA PHE A 34 3.81 -2.89 4.22
C PHE A 34 2.78 -1.80 3.90
N PHE A 35 2.10 -1.95 2.77
CA PHE A 35 1.04 -1.04 2.33
C PHE A 35 -0.20 -1.80 1.86
N VAL A 36 -1.37 -1.33 2.31
CA VAL A 36 -2.68 -1.85 1.89
C VAL A 36 -3.42 -0.72 1.20
N SER A 37 -3.76 -0.91 -0.08
CA SER A 37 -4.50 0.05 -0.89
C SER A 37 -5.87 -0.49 -1.23
N ILE A 38 -6.92 0.27 -0.96
CA ILE A 38 -8.29 -0.04 -1.39
C ILE A 38 -8.76 1.11 -2.27
N SER A 39 -8.93 0.85 -3.56
CA SER A 39 -9.30 1.87 -4.57
C SER A 39 -8.41 3.14 -4.55
N GLY A 40 -7.14 3.00 -4.16
CA GLY A 40 -6.18 4.11 -4.18
C GLY A 40 -5.80 4.52 -5.61
N SER A 41 -5.29 5.73 -5.78
CA SER A 41 -4.73 6.22 -7.05
C SER A 41 -3.51 7.09 -6.84
N LYS A 42 -2.69 7.30 -7.88
CA LYS A 42 -1.61 8.29 -7.84
C LYS A 42 -2.19 9.71 -7.71
N PHE A 43 -1.37 10.62 -7.17
CA PHE A 43 -1.65 12.05 -7.35
C PHE A 43 -1.66 12.39 -8.84
N ARG A 44 -2.37 13.45 -9.22
CA ARG A 44 -2.43 13.89 -10.63
C ARG A 44 -1.40 14.96 -10.96
N ASP A 45 -0.82 15.58 -9.93
CA ASP A 45 0.19 16.60 -10.10
C ASP A 45 1.52 15.94 -10.51
N PRO A 46 2.09 16.27 -11.69
CA PRO A 46 3.35 15.71 -12.14
C PRO A 46 4.50 15.98 -11.17
N SER A 47 4.55 17.17 -10.56
CA SER A 47 5.62 17.52 -9.62
C SER A 47 5.64 16.63 -8.38
N ILE A 48 4.47 16.12 -7.98
CA ILE A 48 4.33 15.14 -6.90
C ILE A 48 4.72 13.75 -7.40
N CYS A 49 4.27 13.36 -8.60
CA CYS A 49 4.51 12.02 -9.15
C CYS A 49 5.99 11.77 -9.46
N ASP A 50 6.66 12.77 -10.05
CA ASP A 50 8.08 12.74 -10.42
C ASP A 50 8.99 12.57 -9.20
N VAL A 51 8.49 12.93 -8.01
CA VAL A 51 9.17 12.70 -6.74
C VAL A 51 8.71 11.37 -6.15
N ALA A 52 7.41 11.21 -5.85
CA ALA A 52 6.88 10.07 -5.10
C ALA A 52 7.11 8.71 -5.80
N TYR A 53 7.06 8.69 -7.13
CA TYR A 53 7.10 7.47 -7.93
C TYR A 53 8.31 7.44 -8.86
N LYS A 54 9.36 8.22 -8.56
CA LYS A 54 10.60 8.26 -9.33
C LYS A 54 11.24 6.88 -9.49
N ASP A 55 11.34 6.17 -8.39
CA ASP A 55 11.86 4.81 -8.31
C ASP A 55 10.75 3.87 -7.81
N PRO A 56 10.73 2.59 -8.25
CA PRO A 56 9.79 1.62 -7.72
C PRO A 56 9.86 1.52 -6.20
N ILE A 57 8.71 1.64 -5.53
CA ILE A 57 8.62 1.56 -4.07
C ILE A 57 8.88 0.10 -3.65
N LYS A 58 10.03 -0.13 -3.02
CA LYS A 58 10.49 -1.45 -2.53
C LYS A 58 9.83 -1.81 -1.20
N LEU A 59 8.49 -1.84 -1.20
CA LEU A 59 7.68 -2.18 -0.05
C LEU A 59 6.65 -3.22 -0.47
N LYS A 60 6.47 -4.26 0.35
CA LYS A 60 5.36 -5.20 0.14
C LYS A 60 4.04 -4.45 0.17
N SER A 61 3.25 -4.63 -0.89
CA SER A 61 1.94 -4.00 -0.97
C SER A 61 0.88 -4.95 -1.50
N VAL A 62 -0.35 -4.74 -1.04
CA VAL A 62 -1.56 -5.36 -1.57
C VAL A 62 -2.53 -4.27 -2.01
N HIS A 63 -3.11 -4.44 -3.19
CA HIS A 63 -4.02 -3.48 -3.81
C HIS A 63 -5.33 -4.17 -4.17
N PHE A 64 -6.42 -3.66 -3.63
CA PHE A 64 -7.78 -4.09 -3.96
C PHE A 64 -8.34 -3.22 -5.08
N VAL A 65 -8.70 -3.85 -6.19
CA VAL A 65 -9.16 -3.18 -7.40
C VAL A 65 -10.55 -3.68 -7.79
N GLY A 66 -11.53 -2.78 -7.76
CA GLY A 66 -12.90 -3.07 -8.15
C GLY A 66 -13.06 -3.09 -9.67
N ALA A 67 -13.65 -4.15 -10.21
CA ALA A 67 -13.89 -4.30 -11.65
C ALA A 67 -14.83 -3.22 -12.22
N LYS A 68 -15.75 -2.72 -11.38
CA LYS A 68 -16.70 -1.65 -11.72
C LYS A 68 -16.28 -0.29 -11.16
N ASP A 69 -15.08 -0.16 -10.62
CA ASP A 69 -14.57 1.10 -10.09
C ASP A 69 -14.18 2.02 -11.25
N TRP A 70 -14.68 3.26 -11.25
CA TRP A 70 -14.29 4.27 -12.25
C TRP A 70 -12.81 4.67 -12.10
N LEU A 71 -12.18 4.38 -10.96
CA LEU A 71 -10.74 4.57 -10.72
C LEU A 71 -9.91 3.34 -11.02
N LYS A 72 -10.49 2.23 -11.52
CA LYS A 72 -9.79 0.96 -11.77
C LYS A 72 -8.40 1.15 -12.40
N LEU A 73 -8.34 1.86 -13.54
CA LEU A 73 -7.09 2.11 -14.26
C LEU A 73 -6.08 2.86 -13.40
N ARG A 74 -6.52 3.86 -12.63
CA ARG A 74 -5.65 4.63 -11.75
C ARG A 74 -5.17 3.85 -10.54
N SER A 75 -5.97 2.88 -10.08
CA SER A 75 -5.55 1.93 -9.03
C SER A 75 -4.52 0.94 -9.55
N GLU A 76 -4.66 0.47 -10.79
CA GLU A 76 -3.66 -0.36 -11.45
C GLU A 76 -2.35 0.42 -11.71
N GLU A 77 -2.44 1.68 -12.13
CA GLU A 77 -1.29 2.59 -12.25
C GLU A 77 -0.59 2.83 -10.92
N LEU A 78 -1.34 2.95 -9.82
CA LEU A 78 -0.75 3.07 -8.49
C LEU A 78 -0.02 1.79 -8.10
N ALA A 79 -0.64 0.63 -8.30
CA ALA A 79 -0.03 -0.66 -8.01
C ALA A 79 1.29 -0.85 -8.77
N SER A 80 1.36 -0.40 -10.04
CA SER A 80 2.57 -0.51 -10.86
C SER A 80 3.77 0.29 -10.33
N ALA A 81 3.57 1.22 -9.40
CA ALA A 81 4.66 1.96 -8.76
C ALA A 81 5.34 1.17 -7.62
N PHE A 82 4.76 0.04 -7.19
CA PHE A 82 5.31 -0.82 -6.15
C PHE A 82 6.05 -2.01 -6.77
N HIS A 83 7.08 -2.49 -6.07
CA HIS A 83 7.79 -3.70 -6.46
C HIS A 83 6.97 -4.96 -6.11
N ASN A 84 6.64 -5.76 -7.12
CA ASN A 84 5.90 -7.03 -7.00
C ASN A 84 4.62 -6.94 -6.11
N PRO A 85 3.67 -6.05 -6.44
CA PRO A 85 2.45 -5.87 -5.65
C PRO A 85 1.52 -7.08 -5.79
N LEU A 86 0.84 -7.46 -4.70
CA LEU A 86 -0.31 -8.35 -4.80
C LEU A 86 -1.53 -7.53 -5.24
N ILE A 87 -2.19 -7.92 -6.34
CA ILE A 87 -3.41 -7.26 -6.83
C ILE A 87 -4.60 -8.21 -6.67
N ILE A 88 -5.50 -7.88 -5.75
CA ILE A 88 -6.75 -8.63 -5.51
C ILE A 88 -7.88 -7.91 -6.23
N ARG A 89 -8.51 -8.58 -7.19
CA ARG A 89 -9.62 -8.02 -7.98
C ARG A 89 -10.95 -8.47 -7.42
N HIS A 90 -11.92 -7.57 -7.36
CA HIS A 90 -13.28 -7.89 -6.88
C HIS A 90 -14.34 -7.34 -7.84
N PRO A 91 -15.55 -7.94 -7.91
CA PRO A 91 -16.56 -7.58 -8.92
C PRO A 91 -17.30 -6.26 -8.64
N GLN A 92 -17.04 -5.63 -7.49
CA GLN A 92 -17.76 -4.45 -7.03
C GLN A 92 -17.12 -3.16 -7.58
N GLY A 93 -17.79 -2.02 -7.34
CA GLY A 93 -17.30 -0.70 -7.71
C GLY A 93 -16.39 -0.08 -6.64
N HIS A 94 -16.53 1.22 -6.43
CA HIS A 94 -15.75 2.00 -5.45
C HIS A 94 -16.21 1.75 -4.01
N VAL A 95 -15.93 0.56 -3.49
CA VAL A 95 -16.33 0.11 -2.15
C VAL A 95 -15.22 -0.69 -1.51
N VAL A 96 -15.20 -0.74 -0.17
CA VAL A 96 -14.38 -1.71 0.55
C VAL A 96 -14.90 -3.12 0.22
N PRO A 97 -14.08 -4.00 -0.39
CA PRO A 97 -14.56 -5.28 -0.86
C PRO A 97 -14.89 -6.20 0.32
N ARG A 98 -15.99 -6.95 0.18
CA ARG A 98 -16.12 -8.23 0.90
C ARG A 98 -15.20 -9.25 0.25
N LEU A 99 -14.35 -9.88 1.04
CA LEU A 99 -13.42 -10.89 0.56
C LEU A 99 -14.16 -12.22 0.38
N ASP A 100 -14.05 -12.80 -0.81
CA ASP A 100 -14.42 -14.19 -1.05
C ASP A 100 -13.31 -15.13 -0.56
N GLU A 101 -13.52 -16.43 -0.69
CA GLU A 101 -12.56 -17.45 -0.24
C GLU A 101 -11.20 -17.29 -0.94
N GLU A 102 -11.19 -16.95 -2.23
CA GLU A 102 -9.98 -16.74 -3.02
C GLU A 102 -9.20 -15.52 -2.52
N ALA A 103 -9.85 -14.36 -2.43
CA ALA A 103 -9.25 -13.12 -1.95
C ALA A 103 -8.76 -13.26 -0.50
N THR A 104 -9.52 -13.98 0.33
CA THR A 104 -9.12 -14.28 1.72
C THR A 104 -7.87 -15.14 1.76
N ARG A 105 -7.79 -16.18 0.92
CA ARG A 105 -6.60 -17.04 0.83
C ARG A 105 -5.37 -16.26 0.38
N GLN A 106 -5.50 -15.48 -0.70
CA GLN A 106 -4.40 -14.64 -1.22
C GLN A 106 -3.89 -13.65 -0.17
N LEU A 107 -4.81 -12.97 0.53
CA LEU A 107 -4.46 -12.03 1.59
C LEU A 107 -3.79 -12.75 2.78
N SER A 108 -4.29 -13.92 3.16
CA SER A 108 -3.73 -14.73 4.25
C SER A 108 -2.29 -15.14 3.94
N ASP A 109 -2.04 -15.67 2.74
CA ASP A 109 -0.71 -16.12 2.31
C ASP A 109 0.28 -14.95 2.20
N TRP A 110 -0.18 -13.81 1.67
CA TRP A 110 0.60 -12.57 1.68
C TRP A 110 0.95 -12.10 3.09
N THR A 111 -0.01 -12.13 4.02
CA THR A 111 0.19 -11.72 5.42
C THR A 111 1.19 -12.65 6.13
N LYS A 112 1.09 -13.96 5.92
CA LYS A 112 2.08 -14.93 6.44
C LYS A 112 3.50 -14.59 5.93
N GLY A 113 3.63 -14.25 4.65
CA GLY A 113 4.91 -13.83 4.08
C GLY A 113 5.52 -12.59 4.74
N ILE A 114 4.68 -11.65 5.20
CA ILE A 114 5.12 -10.46 5.95
C ILE A 114 5.58 -10.85 7.36
N ILE A 115 4.82 -11.71 8.03
CA ILE A 115 5.16 -12.15 9.40
C ILE A 115 6.49 -12.91 9.40
N VAL A 116 6.74 -13.78 8.42
CA VAL A 116 8.01 -14.51 8.32
C VAL A 116 9.20 -13.57 8.09
N GLU A 117 9.05 -12.57 7.21
CA GLU A 117 10.13 -11.61 6.93
C GLU A 117 10.44 -10.68 8.11
N HIS A 118 9.44 -10.31 8.90
CA HIS A 118 9.61 -9.37 10.01
C HIS A 118 9.63 -10.01 11.41
N GLY A 119 9.34 -11.30 11.53
CA GLY A 119 9.32 -12.06 12.77
C GLY A 119 10.69 -12.57 13.23
N ASN A 120 11.73 -12.46 12.39
CA ASN A 120 13.10 -12.87 12.69
C ASN A 120 14.02 -11.72 13.16
N GLY A 121 13.46 -10.59 13.62
CA GLY A 121 14.25 -9.52 14.25
C GLY A 121 14.64 -9.87 15.70
N PRO A 122 15.85 -9.53 16.19
CA PRO A 122 16.25 -9.85 17.56
C PRO A 122 15.32 -9.16 18.55
N VAL A 123 14.67 -9.95 19.41
CA VAL A 123 14.02 -9.44 20.62
C VAL A 123 15.14 -9.01 21.55
N THR A 124 15.55 -7.74 21.49
CA THR A 124 16.38 -7.17 22.54
C THR A 124 15.48 -6.99 23.76
N SER A 125 15.41 -8.01 24.62
CA SER A 125 15.03 -7.82 26.01
C SER A 125 16.10 -6.90 26.62
N LYS A 126 15.77 -5.63 26.80
CA LYS A 126 16.54 -4.80 27.72
C LYS A 126 16.31 -5.39 29.11
N ALA A 127 17.29 -6.12 29.59
CA ALA A 127 17.44 -6.42 31.00
C ALA A 127 17.42 -5.09 31.76
N ALA A 128 16.53 -4.98 32.73
CA ALA A 128 16.63 -3.95 33.75
C ALA A 128 17.89 -4.26 34.55
N GLU A 129 18.87 -3.37 34.49
CA GLU A 129 20.02 -3.37 35.39
C GLU A 129 20.05 -2.03 36.14
N THR A 130 19.92 -2.20 37.46
CA THR A 130 20.33 -1.39 38.62
C THR A 130 19.82 0.03 38.78
#